data_AF-A0AAW9F272-F1
#
_entry.id   AF-A0AAW9F272-F1
#
_cell.length_a   1.000
_cell.length_b   1.000
_cell.length_c   1.000
_cell.angle_alpha   90.00
_cell.angle_beta   90.00
_cell.angle_gamma   90.00
#
_symmetry.space_group_name_H-M   'P 1'
#
loop_
_entity.id
_entity.type
_entity.pdbx_description
1 polymer ?
#
loop_
_entity_poly.entity_id
_entity_poly.type
_entity_poly.pdbx_seq_one_letter_code
_entity_poly.pdbx_strand_id
1 'polypeptide(L)' 'MIAITAKHIAHYPADAVAYLVRHGYINVKNCWLRGQRQAARIEPLPSGRVRVLEGVAA' A
#
# COMPACT_ATOMS: atom_id res chain seq x y z
N MET A 1 -18.05 1.40 6.80
CA MET A 1 -17.51 0.41 5.84
C MET A 1 -16.24 1.00 5.25
N ILE A 2 -15.06 0.49 5.61
CA ILE A 2 -13.80 0.95 5.01
C ILE A 2 -13.61 0.18 3.71
N ALA A 3 -13.84 0.85 2.60
CA ALA A 3 -13.72 0.24 1.28
C ALA A 3 -12.24 0.23 0.88
N ILE A 4 -11.63 -0.95 0.90
CA ILE A 4 -10.37 -1.17 0.19
C ILE A 4 -10.64 -0.79 -1.27
N THR A 5 -10.05 0.31 -1.70
CA THR A 5 -10.37 0.93 -3.00
C THR A 5 -9.61 0.25 -4.12
N ALA A 6 -8.38 -0.21 -3.84
CA ALA A 6 -7.56 -0.91 -4.82
C ALA A 6 -6.65 -1.93 -4.14
N LYS A 7 -6.41 -3.03 -4.87
CA LYS A 7 -5.43 -4.08 -4.54
C LYS A 7 -4.44 -4.16 -5.67
N HIS A 8 -3.21 -3.70 -5.44
CA HIS A 8 -2.10 -3.91 -6.36
C HIS A 8 -1.24 -5.07 -5.85
N ILE A 9 -0.94 -6.06 -6.70
CA ILE A 9 -0.07 -7.19 -6.34
C ILE A 9 1.25 -6.99 -7.06
N ALA A 10 2.33 -6.87 -6.30
CA ALA A 10 3.68 -6.78 -6.85
C ALA A 10 4.47 -8.06 -6.53
N HIS A 11 5.36 -8.42 -7.45
CA HIS A 11 6.22 -9.59 -7.28
C HIS A 11 7.32 -9.34 -6.23
N TYR A 12 7.80 -8.10 -6.11
CA TYR A 12 8.83 -7.71 -5.15
C TYR A 12 8.35 -6.56 -4.25
N PRO A 13 8.83 -6.50 -2.99
CA PRO A 13 8.55 -5.38 -2.09
C PRO A 13 9.00 -4.03 -2.67
N ALA A 14 10.09 -4.01 -3.44
CA ALA A 14 10.59 -2.80 -4.09
C ALA A 14 9.58 -2.21 -5.10
N ASP A 15 8.91 -3.06 -5.89
CA ASP A 15 7.88 -2.62 -6.84
C ASP A 15 6.66 -2.03 -6.13
N ALA A 16 6.24 -2.62 -5.01
CA ALA A 16 5.16 -2.08 -4.19
C ALA A 16 5.50 -0.68 -3.64
N VAL A 17 6.73 -0.50 -3.16
CA VAL A 17 7.24 0.79 -2.70
C VAL A 17 7.31 1.79 -3.86
N ALA A 18 7.82 1.40 -5.01
CA ALA A 18 7.90 2.26 -6.19
C ALA A 18 6.51 2.70 -6.68
N TYR A 19 5.53 1.79 -6.66
CA TYR A 19 4.13 2.11 -6.96
C TYR A 19 3.58 3.16 -6.00
N LEU A 20 3.78 2.96 -4.69
CA LEU A 20 3.30 3.88 -3.65
C LEU A 20 3.95 5.26 -3.77
N VAL A 21 5.27 5.33 -3.96
CA VAL A 21 6.00 6.58 -4.18
C VAL A 21 5.53 7.28 -5.44
N ARG A 22 5.35 6.55 -6.55
CA ARG A 22 4.85 7.09 -7.83
C ARG A 22 3.43 7.65 -7.70
N HIS A 23 2.61 7.06 -6.85
CA HIS A 23 1.26 7.55 -6.55
C HIS A 23 1.21 8.68 -5.52
N GLY A 24 2.36 9.07 -4.95
CA GLY A 24 2.47 10.17 -3.97
C GLY A 24 2.12 9.75 -2.54
N TYR A 25 2.24 8.47 -2.22
CA TYR A 25 2.17 8.01 -0.84
C TYR A 25 3.51 8.23 -0.13
N ILE A 26 3.44 8.64 1.14
CA ILE A 26 4.55 8.81 2.07
C ILE A 26 4.53 7.71 3.13
N ASN A 27 5.69 7.13 3.43
CA ASN A 27 5.82 6.14 4.48
C ASN A 27 5.85 6.81 5.86
N VAL A 28 4.89 6.44 6.71
CA VAL A 28 4.76 6.91 8.09
C VAL A 28 4.57 5.68 8.98
N LYS A 29 5.59 5.34 9.79
CA LYS A 29 5.55 4.26 10.78
C LYS A 29 4.93 2.96 10.24
N ASN A 30 5.37 2.49 9.07
CA ASN A 30 4.92 1.24 8.43
C ASN A 30 3.52 1.31 7.78
N CYS A 31 2.89 2.47 7.76
CA CYS A 31 1.72 2.78 6.95
C CYS A 31 2.11 3.75 5.84
N TRP A 32 1.45 3.66 4.70
CA TRP A 32 1.63 4.60 3.60
C TRP A 32 0.47 5.57 3.61
N LEU A 33 0.72 6.87 3.63
CA LEU A 33 -0.33 7.89 3.68
C LEU A 33 -0.26 8.76 2.45
N ARG A 34 -1.41 9.14 1.90
CA ARG A 34 -1.52 10.11 0.82
C ARG A 34 -2.52 11.17 1.26
N GLY A 35 -1.96 12.29 1.73
CA GLY A 35 -2.72 13.34 2.39
C GLY A 35 -3.39 12.85 3.69
N GLN A 36 -4.56 13.38 4.02
CA GLN A 36 -5.30 13.09 5.26
C GLN A 36 -6.40 12.03 5.10
N ARG A 37 -6.64 11.55 3.87
CA ARG A 37 -7.83 10.74 3.53
C ARG A 37 -7.51 9.36 2.96
N GLN A 38 -6.28 9.13 2.53
CA GLN A 38 -5.90 7.88 1.88
C GLN A 38 -4.74 7.26 2.65
N ALA A 39 -4.95 6.04 3.14
CA ALA A 39 -3.87 5.21 3.63
C ALA A 39 -3.72 3.97 2.77
N ALA A 40 -2.51 3.46 2.68
CA ALA A 40 -2.15 2.23 2.03
C ALA A 40 -1.23 1.40 2.94
N ARG A 41 -1.24 0.08 2.76
CA ARG A 41 -0.39 -0.84 3.52
C ARG A 41 0.14 -1.91 2.59
N ILE A 42 1.42 -2.23 2.76
CA ILE A 42 2.03 -3.36 2.07
C ILE A 42 1.87 -4.57 2.99
N GLU A 43 1.28 -5.64 2.47
CA GLU A 43 1.20 -6.92 3.16
C GLU A 43 1.92 -8.01 2.36
N PRO A 44 2.78 -8.80 3.00
CA PRO A 44 3.40 -9.96 2.37
C PRO A 44 2.34 -11.05 2.17
N LEU A 45 2.39 -11.70 1.00
CA LEU A 45 1.63 -12.91 0.72
C LEU A 45 2.48 -14.14 1.06
N PRO A 46 1.86 -15.25 1.49
CA PRO A 46 2.56 -16.51 1.75
C PRO A 46 3.27 -17.08 0.51
N SER A 47 2.91 -16.63 -0.70
CA SER A 47 3.56 -16.99 -1.96
C SER A 47 4.86 -16.21 -2.24
N GLY A 48 5.37 -15.39 -1.30
CA GLY A 48 6.57 -14.55 -1.47
C GLY A 48 6.34 -13.25 -2.24
N ARG A 49 5.10 -12.99 -2.69
CA ARG A 49 4.68 -11.72 -3.31
C ARG A 49 4.26 -10.71 -2.25
N VAL A 50 4.03 -9.47 -2.65
CA VAL A 50 3.46 -8.43 -1.77
C VAL A 50 2.18 -7.88 -2.37
N ARG A 51 1.21 -7.51 -1.52
CA ARG A 51 0.03 -6.73 -1.91
C ARG A 51 0.10 -5.35 -1.30
N VAL A 52 -0.20 -4.35 -2.12
CA VAL A 52 -0.54 -3.01 -1.64
C VAL A 52 -2.05 -2.97 -1.49
N LEU A 53 -2.50 -2.76 -0.26
CA LEU A 53 -3.88 -2.41 0.05
C LEU A 53 -4.00 -0.89 0.08
N GLU A 54 -4.82 -0.31 -0.79
CA GLU A 54 -5.13 1.13 -0.76
C GLU A 54 -6.53 1.36 -0.14
N GLY A 55 -6.69 2.40 0.66
CA GLY A 55 -7.92 2.71 1.39
C GLY A 55 -8.06 1.98 2.74
N VAL A 56 -6.94 1.69 3.41
CA VAL A 56 -6.95 1.12 4.77
C VAL A 56 -7.30 2.20 5.79
N ALA A 57 -7.89 1.85 6.94
CA ALA A 57 -7.97 2.79 8.06
C ALA A 57 -6.56 3.01 8.64
N ALA A 58 -6.18 4.27 8.80
CA ALA A 58 -4.94 4.67 9.45
C ALA A 58 -4.95 4.34 10.94
#